data_AF-A0A9D6Z6I3-F1
#
_entry.id   AF-A0A9D6Z6I3-F1
#
_cell.length_a   1.000
_cell.length_b   1.000
_cell.length_c   1.000
_cell.angle_alpha   90.00
_cell.angle_beta   90.00
_cell.angle_gamma   90.00
#
_symmetry.space_group_name_H-M   'P 1'
#
loop_
_entity.id
_entity.type
_entity.pdbx_description
1 polymer ?
#
loop_
_entity_poly.entity_id
_entity_poly.type
_entity_poly.pdbx_seq_one_letter_code
_entity_poly.pdbx_strand_id
1 'polypeptide(L)' 'MIQLGLVPNVTFPEGAVAVDGKLYIYYGSADTVIGLATCKLDDLLDYIETFKK' A
#
# COMPACT_ATOMS: atom_id res chain seq x y z
N MET A 1 2.69 1.02 12.24
CA MET A 1 3.73 0.02 11.91
C MET A 1 3.25 -1.33 12.40
N ILE A 2 3.36 -2.37 11.58
CA ILE A 2 2.95 -3.72 11.98
C ILE A 2 4.10 -4.35 12.77
N GLN A 3 3.85 -4.56 14.07
CA GLN A 3 4.90 -4.78 15.08
C GLN A 3 5.21 -6.26 15.36
N LEU A 4 4.39 -7.20 14.88
CA LEU A 4 4.48 -8.63 15.19
C LEU A 4 4.47 -9.47 13.91
N GLY A 5 5.31 -10.50 13.88
CA GLY A 5 5.42 -11.47 12.78
C GLY A 5 6.84 -12.04 12.68
N LEU A 6 7.14 -12.77 11.61
CA LEU A 6 8.48 -13.36 11.41
C LEU A 6 9.53 -12.29 11.12
N VAL A 7 9.14 -11.25 10.39
CA VAL A 7 9.99 -10.11 10.07
C VAL A 7 9.28 -8.81 10.50
N PRO A 8 9.38 -8.41 11.78
CA PRO A 8 8.61 -7.28 12.30
C PRO A 8 9.01 -5.95 11.63
N ASN A 9 8.06 -5.00 11.59
CA ASN A 9 8.20 -3.67 10.97
C ASN A 9 8.37 -3.67 9.44
N VAL A 10 8.08 -4.78 8.77
CA VAL A 10 8.08 -4.87 7.31
C VAL A 10 6.66 -4.82 6.75
N THR A 11 6.53 -4.07 5.66
CA THR A 11 5.33 -4.02 4.81
C THR A 11 5.80 -3.98 3.38
N PHE A 12 5.32 -4.90 2.55
CA PHE A 12 5.72 -5.00 1.15
C PHE A 12 4.50 -5.16 0.23
N PRO A 13 4.37 -4.35 -0.82
CA PRO A 13 3.26 -4.47 -1.76
C PRO A 13 3.42 -5.72 -2.63
N GLU A 14 2.34 -6.48 -2.77
CA GLU A 14 2.31 -7.71 -3.60
C GLU A 14 1.48 -7.52 -4.87
N GLY A 15 0.50 -6.63 -4.84
CA GLY A 15 -0.31 -6.30 -6.01
C GLY A 15 -1.18 -5.08 -5.77
N ALA A 16 -1.50 -4.38 -6.85
CA ALA A 16 -2.43 -3.28 -6.83
C ALA A 16 -3.41 -3.36 -8.01
N VAL A 17 -4.67 -3.03 -7.76
CA VAL A 17 -5.72 -2.95 -8.80
C VAL A 17 -6.46 -1.63 -8.68
N ALA A 18 -6.67 -0.97 -9.82
CA ALA A 18 -7.48 0.25 -9.91
C ALA A 18 -8.86 -0.11 -10.45
N VAL A 19 -9.90 0.23 -9.70
CA VAL A 19 -11.30 -0.03 -10.07
C VAL A 19 -12.11 1.24 -9.76
N ASP A 20 -12.79 1.78 -10.77
CA ASP A 20 -13.68 2.94 -10.64
C ASP A 20 -13.04 4.14 -9.91
N GLY A 21 -11.78 4.47 -10.26
CA GLY A 21 -11.04 5.59 -9.66
C GLY A 21 -10.48 5.33 -8.25
N LYS A 22 -10.73 4.14 -7.68
CA LYS A 22 -10.18 3.71 -6.39
C LYS A 22 -9.06 2.70 -6.59
N LEU A 23 -7.94 2.94 -5.92
CA LEU A 23 -6.81 2.02 -5.88
C LEU A 23 -6.93 1.10 -4.68
N TYR A 24 -6.71 -0.19 -4.91
CA TYR A 24 -6.66 -1.26 -3.92
C TYR A 24 -5.25 -1.84 -3.92
N ILE A 25 -4.54 -1.74 -2.80
CA ILE A 25 -3.15 -2.23 -2.65
C ILE A 25 -3.16 -3.39 -1.65
N TYR A 26 -2.89 -4.59 -2.15
CA TYR A 26 -2.64 -5.77 -1.34
C TYR A 26 -1.17 -5.79 -0.95
N TYR A 27 -0.91 -5.91 0.34
CA TYR A 27 0.45 -5.90 0.87
C TYR A 27 0.63 -7.01 1.90
N GLY A 28 1.77 -7.68 1.85
CA GLY A 28 2.21 -8.57 2.91
C GLY A 28 2.69 -7.76 4.11
N SER A 29 2.46 -8.30 5.31
CA SER A 29 2.99 -7.72 6.53
C SER A 29 3.64 -8.74 7.44
N ALA A 30 4.86 -8.40 7.85
CA ALA A 30 5.72 -9.19 8.70
C ALA A 30 5.79 -10.68 8.34
N ASP A 31 5.76 -10.98 7.03
CA ASP A 31 5.74 -12.31 6.41
C ASP A 31 4.70 -13.28 6.99
N THR A 32 3.58 -12.75 7.51
CA THR A 32 2.60 -13.55 8.25
C THR A 32 1.16 -13.29 7.86
N VAL A 33 0.84 -12.09 7.39
CA VAL A 33 -0.53 -11.70 7.03
C VAL A 33 -0.57 -10.84 5.77
N ILE A 34 -1.72 -10.79 5.11
CA ILE A 34 -2.00 -9.89 4.00
C ILE A 34 -2.95 -8.80 4.48
N GLY A 35 -2.62 -7.54 4.17
CA GLY A 35 -3.46 -6.37 4.38
C GLY A 35 -3.95 -5.77 3.06
N LEU A 36 -4.98 -4.93 3.15
CA LEU A 36 -5.49 -4.14 2.04
C LEU A 36 -5.52 -2.67 2.45
N ALA A 37 -4.84 -1.81 1.69
CA ALA A 37 -4.98 -0.37 1.77
C ALA A 37 -5.76 0.15 0.55
N THR A 38 -6.55 1.20 0.75
CA THR A 38 -7.28 1.83 -0.37
C THR A 38 -7.21 3.34 -0.33
N CYS A 39 -7.11 3.96 -1.50
CA CYS A 39 -7.18 5.41 -1.68
C CYS A 39 -7.82 5.74 -3.03
N LYS A 40 -8.16 7.01 -3.27
CA LYS A 40 -8.44 7.46 -4.64
C LYS A 40 -7.12 7.51 -5.41
N LEU A 41 -7.16 7.10 -6.68
CA LEU A 41 -5.96 7.07 -7.51
C LEU A 41 -5.42 8.48 -7.75
N ASP A 42 -6.30 9.44 -8.05
CA ASP A 42 -5.92 10.82 -8.34
C ASP A 42 -5.26 11.49 -7.14
N ASP A 43 -5.84 11.34 -5.94
CA ASP A 43 -5.25 11.88 -4.69
C ASP A 43 -3.81 11.37 -4.46
N LEU A 44 -3.55 10.09 -4.78
CA LEU A 44 -2.22 9.49 -4.64
C LEU A 44 -1.24 10.04 -5.68
N LEU A 45 -1.69 10.19 -6.94
CA LEU A 45 -0.87 10.76 -8.00
C LEU A 45 -0.50 12.21 -7.68
N ASP A 46 -1.49 13.03 -7.32
CA ASP A 46 -1.30 14.42 -6.92
C ASP A 46 -0.29 14.53 -5.76
N TYR A 47 -0.41 13.66 -4.76
CA TYR A 47 0.56 13.59 -3.66
C TYR A 47 1.98 13.30 -4.15
N ILE A 48 2.15 12.31 -5.03
CA ILE A 48 3.47 11.93 -5.57
C ILE A 48 4.07 13.09 -6.40
N GLU A 49 3.25 13.84 -7.14
CA GLU A 49 3.72 14.98 -7.93
C GLU A 49 4.36 16.08 -7.09
N THR A 50 3.94 16.24 -5.82
CA THR A 50 4.57 17.21 -4.91
C THR A 50 6.05 16.93 -4.61
N PHE A 51 6.53 15.72 -4.91
CA PHE A 51 7.93 15.31 -4.73
C PHE A 51 8.73 15.33 -6.03
N LYS A 52 8.11 15.66 -7.18
CA LYS A 52 8.84 15.87 -8.43
C LYS A 52 9.70 17.13 -8.28
N LYS A 53 11.03 16.95 -8.35
CA LYS A 53 12.01 18.04 -8.41
C LYS A 53 11.95 18.80 -9.73
#